data_AF-A0A2J8S1B2-F1
#
_entry.id   AF-A0A2J8S1B2-F1
#
_cell.length_a   1.000
_cell.length_b   1.000
_cell.length_c   1.000
_cell.angle_alpha   90.00
_cell.angle_beta   90.00
_cell.angle_gamma   90.00
#
_symmetry.space_group_name_H-M   'P 1'
#
loop_
_entity.id
_entity.type
_entity.pdbx_description
1 polymer ?
#
loop_
_entity_poly.entity_id
_entity_poly.type
_entity_poly.pdbx_seq_one_letter_code
_entity_poly.pdbx_strand_id
1 'polypeptide(L)' 'MATLVELPDSVLLEIFSYLPVRDRIRISRVCHRWKRLVDDRWLWRHVDLTLYT' A
#
# COMPACT_ATOMS: atom_id res chain seq x y z
N MET A 1 3.22 -22.80 -6.08
CA MET A 1 3.93 -21.81 -5.23
C MET A 1 3.15 -20.52 -5.39
N ALA A 2 2.52 -20.01 -4.32
CA ALA A 2 1.71 -18.80 -4.44
C ALA A 2 2.61 -17.56 -4.48
N THR A 3 2.34 -16.63 -5.38
CA THR A 3 3.08 -15.36 -5.47
C THR A 3 2.20 -14.18 -5.07
N LEU A 4 2.81 -13.09 -4.59
CA LEU A 4 2.08 -11.84 -4.28
C LEU A 4 1.26 -11.30 -5.46
N VAL A 5 1.59 -11.70 -6.69
CA VAL A 5 0.87 -11.32 -7.91
C VAL A 5 -0.52 -11.97 -7.97
N GLU A 6 -0.72 -13.12 -7.34
CA GLU A 6 -1.98 -13.85 -7.35
C GLU A 6 -3.00 -13.34 -6.33
N LEU A 7 -2.55 -12.53 -5.36
CA LEU A 7 -3.46 -11.93 -4.38
C LEU A 7 -4.41 -10.93 -5.05
N PRO A 8 -5.68 -10.83 -4.60
CA PRO A 8 -6.58 -9.75 -5.02
C PRO A 8 -6.07 -8.36 -4.60
N ASP A 9 -6.46 -7.32 -5.34
CA ASP A 9 -6.10 -5.93 -5.04
C ASP A 9 -6.56 -5.49 -3.64
N SER A 10 -7.72 -5.95 -3.17
CA SER A 10 -8.24 -5.65 -1.82
C SER A 10 -7.33 -6.18 -0.71
N VAL A 11 -6.75 -7.37 -0.90
CA VAL A 11 -5.83 -7.97 0.09
C VAL A 11 -4.51 -7.21 0.10
N LEU A 12 -4.00 -6.82 -1.08
CA LEU A 12 -2.79 -5.99 -1.16
C LEU A 12 -2.99 -4.62 -0.51
N LEU A 13 -4.15 -3.99 -0.72
CA LEU A 13 -4.50 -2.73 -0.07
C LEU A 13 -4.52 -2.86 1.45
N GLU A 14 -5.14 -3.92 1.98
CA GLU A 14 -5.14 -4.22 3.42
C GLU A 14 -3.71 -4.39 3.94
N ILE A 15 -2.86 -5.17 3.25
CA ILE A 15 -1.43 -5.33 3.59
C ILE A 15 -0.71 -3.97 3.60
N PHE A 16 -0.90 -3.15 2.58
CA PHE A 16 -0.26 -1.83 2.49
C PHE A 16 -0.72 -0.88 3.59
N SER A 17 -1.94 -1.05 4.11
CA SER A 17 -2.46 -0.23 5.21
C SER A 17 -1.68 -0.42 6.52
N TYR A 18 -0.99 -1.55 6.70
CA TYR A 18 -0.11 -1.77 7.86
C TYR A 18 1.25 -1.06 7.73
N LEU A 19 1.61 -0.54 6.56
CA LEU A 19 2.86 0.17 6.36
C LEU A 19 2.77 1.61 6.91
N PRO A 20 3.86 2.16 7.47
CA PRO A 20 3.97 3.59 7.72
C PRO A 20 3.78 4.40 6.44
N VAL A 21 3.31 5.64 6.56
CA VAL A 21 3.00 6.56 5.44
C VAL A 21 4.15 6.64 4.43
N ARG A 22 5.37 6.84 4.91
CA ARG A 22 6.56 6.96 4.07
C ARG A 22 6.79 5.70 3.24
N ASP A 23 6.53 4.53 3.81
CA ASP A 23 6.75 3.26 3.13
C ASP A 23 5.61 2.95 2.16
N ARG A 24 4.36 3.30 2.48
CA ARG A 24 3.24 3.26 1.52
C ARG A 24 3.56 4.03 0.24
N ILE A 25 4.21 5.20 0.34
CA ILE A 25 4.61 5.98 -0.84
C ILE A 25 5.74 5.28 -1.60
N ARG A 26 6.74 4.74 -0.90
CA ARG A 26 7.92 4.10 -1.50
C ARG A 26 7.57 2.85 -2.31
N ILE A 27 6.59 2.06 -1.85
CA ILE A 27 6.19 0.82 -2.52
C ILE A 27 5.57 1.06 -3.91
N SER A 28 5.17 2.29 -4.25
CA SER A 28 4.75 2.66 -5.61
C SER A 28 5.85 2.43 -6.67
N ARG A 29 7.12 2.34 -6.25
CA ARG A 29 8.27 2.13 -7.14
C ARG A 29 8.52 0.66 -7.50
N VAL A 30 7.79 -0.28 -6.91
CA VAL A 30 8.00 -1.72 -7.10
C VAL A 30 7.51 -2.17 -8.48
N CYS A 31 6.26 -1.87 -8.83
CA CYS A 31 5.69 -2.19 -10.13
C CYS A 31 4.45 -1.32 -10.42
N HIS A 32 3.97 -1.32 -11.66
CA HIS A 32 2.80 -0.52 -12.08
C HIS A 32 1.53 -0.84 -11.29
N ARG A 33 1.31 -2.11 -10.94
CA ARG A 33 0.15 -2.52 -10.14
C ARG A 33 0.19 -1.90 -8.74
N TRP A 34 1.36 -1.94 -8.09
CA TRP A 34 1.54 -1.36 -6.76
C TRP A 34 1.40 0.15 -6.79
N LYS A 35 1.95 0.82 -7.82
CA LYS A 35 1.69 2.25 -8.05
C LYS A 35 0.20 2.58 -8.09
N ARG A 36 -0.58 1.83 -8.89
CA ARG A 36 -2.04 2.03 -8.98
C ARG A 36 -2.74 1.86 -7.62
N LEU A 37 -2.32 0.89 -6.82
CA LEU A 37 -2.91 0.65 -5.50
C LEU A 37 -2.51 1.72 -4.47
N VAL A 38 -1.29 2.25 -4.56
CA VAL A 38 -0.87 3.39 -3.74
C VAL A 38 -1.71 4.63 -4.06
N ASP A 39 -2.18 4.80 -5.29
CA ASP A 39 -3.06 5.91 -5.68
C ASP A 39 -4.53 5.69 -5.23
N ASP A 40 -4.89 4.52 -4.67
CA ASP A 40 -6.25 4.20 -4.24
C ASP A 40 -6.62 4.97 -2.94
N ARG A 41 -7.73 5.71 -2.98
CA ARG A 41 -8.24 6.48 -1.83
C ARG A 41 -8.54 5.62 -0.61
N TRP A 42 -8.91 4.35 -0.78
CA TRP A 42 -9.18 3.43 0.31
C TRP A 42 -7.96 3.28 1.22
N LEU A 43 -6.75 3.21 0.65
CA LEU A 43 -5.49 3.03 1.39
C LEU A 43 -5.18 4.19 2.35
N TRP A 44 -5.72 5.37 2.06
CA TRP A 44 -5.43 6.63 2.77
C TRP A 44 -6.55 7.08 3.70
N ARG A 45 -7.60 6.27 3.90
CA ARG A 45 -8.70 6.63 4.82
C ARG A 45 -8.25 6.82 6.26
N HIS A 46 -7.23 6.06 6.68
CA HIS A 46 -6.63 6.12 8.00
C HIS A 46 -5.11 6.26 7.89
N VAL A 47 -4.61 7.40 8.38
CA VAL A 47 -3.21 7.79 8.30
C VAL A 47 -2.78 8.31 9.65
N ASP A 48 -1.74 7.71 10.21
CA ASP A 48 -1.09 8.19 11.42
C ASP A 48 0.17 8.99 11.04
N LEU A 49 0.18 10.27 11.41
CA LEU A 49 1.30 11.18 11.18
C LEU A 49 2.13 11.46 12.43
N THR A 50 1.74 10.92 13.60
CA THR A 50 2.46 11.14 14.87
C THR A 50 3.89 10.60 14.84
N LEU A 51 4.16 9.60 13.98
CA LEU A 51 5.49 9.04 13.75
C LEU A 51 6.45 10.00 13.02
N TYR A 52 5.99 11.16 12.58
CA TYR A 52 6.76 12.15 11.80
C TYR A 52 6.81 13.54 12.44
N THR A 53 6.27 13.70 13.65
CA THR A 53 6.33 14.92 14.49
C THR A 53 7.33 14.74 15.61
#